data_AF-A0A932P2C2-F1
#
_entry.id   AF-A0A932P2C2-F1
#
_cell.length_a   1.000
_cell.length_b   1.000
_cell.length_c   1.000
_cell.angle_alpha   90.00
_cell.angle_beta   90.00
_cell.angle_gamma   90.00
#
_symmetry.space_group_name_H-M   'P 1'
#
loop_
_entity.id
_entity.type
_entity.pdbx_description
1 polymer ?
#
loop_
_entity_poly.entity_id
_entity_poly.type
_entity_poly.pdbx_seq_one_letter_code
_entity_poly.pdbx_strand_id
1 'polypeptide(L)'
;MEPGFEEPARNESKAHSPLVPLLLLLLALLVWIAFQTTQLLSERGNLKAMEANQEAQVQQSQKLRAALDALAADTAKLAEQGNPNAKLLVEELRKRGVTINSNAAKPAGK
;
A
#
# COMPACT_ATOMS: atom_id res chain seq x y z
N MET A 1 -61.02 -2.37 69.27
CA MET A 1 -61.07 -1.43 68.13
C MET A 1 -59.66 -0.92 67.91
N GLU A 2 -59.01 -1.04 66.76
CA GLU A 2 -59.27 -1.73 65.50
C GLU A 2 -57.88 -2.04 64.90
N PRO A 3 -57.79 -3.10 64.09
CA PRO A 3 -56.55 -3.60 63.52
C PRO A 3 -56.12 -2.72 62.33
N GLY A 4 -54.81 -2.67 62.05
CA GLY A 4 -54.28 -1.88 60.94
C GLY A 4 -52.98 -2.47 60.44
N PHE A 5 -53.15 -3.60 59.75
CA PHE A 5 -52.18 -4.41 59.02
C PHE A 5 -50.97 -3.66 58.46
N GLU A 6 -49.79 -4.24 58.70
CA GLU A 6 -48.58 -4.01 57.93
C GLU A 6 -48.89 -4.22 56.44
N GLU A 7 -48.75 -3.18 55.61
CA GLU A 7 -48.56 -3.35 54.17
C GLU A 7 -47.05 -3.29 53.88
N PRO A 8 -46.34 -4.43 53.77
CA PRO A 8 -45.06 -4.43 53.11
C PRO A 8 -45.31 -4.10 51.64
N ALA A 9 -44.82 -2.94 51.20
CA ALA A 9 -44.77 -2.56 49.80
C ALA A 9 -44.18 -3.73 49.02
N ARG A 10 -45.03 -4.43 48.26
CA ARG A 10 -44.63 -5.54 47.40
C ARG A 10 -43.73 -4.94 46.33
N ASN A 11 -42.43 -5.02 46.58
CA ASN A 11 -41.43 -4.77 45.56
C ASN A 11 -41.63 -5.88 44.53
N GLU A 12 -42.40 -5.57 43.48
CA GLU A 12 -42.54 -6.43 42.32
C GLU A 12 -41.15 -6.57 41.71
N SER A 13 -40.43 -7.61 42.12
CA SER A 13 -39.20 -8.04 41.46
C SER A 13 -39.59 -8.47 40.06
N LYS A 14 -39.57 -7.51 39.15
CA LYS A 14 -39.79 -7.69 37.73
C LYS A 14 -38.75 -8.70 37.27
N ALA A 15 -39.18 -9.94 37.08
CA ALA A 15 -38.31 -11.04 36.67
C ALA A 15 -37.56 -10.61 35.41
N HIS A 16 -36.28 -10.24 35.57
CA HIS A 16 -35.46 -9.81 34.47
C HIS A 16 -35.14 -11.05 33.64
N SER A 17 -35.87 -11.22 32.53
CA SER A 17 -35.62 -12.34 31.62
C SER A 17 -34.24 -12.16 30.99
N PRO A 18 -33.33 -13.15 31.14
CA PRO A 18 -31.97 -13.08 30.61
C PRO A 18 -31.95 -13.11 29.07
N LEU A 19 -33.08 -13.33 28.41
CA LEU A 19 -33.21 -13.33 26.95
C LEU A 19 -32.92 -11.98 26.31
N VAL A 20 -33.31 -10.88 26.95
CA VAL A 20 -33.10 -9.52 26.41
C VAL A 20 -31.59 -9.18 26.31
N PRO A 21 -30.78 -9.31 27.37
CA PRO A 21 -29.35 -9.06 27.25
C PRO A 21 -28.65 -10.07 26.32
N LEU A 22 -29.13 -11.32 26.25
CA LEU A 22 -28.61 -12.33 25.32
C LEU A 22 -28.83 -11.95 23.84
N LEU A 23 -30.04 -11.48 23.50
CA LEU A 23 -30.37 -11.01 22.15
C LEU A 23 -29.53 -9.80 21.75
N LEU A 24 -29.33 -8.86 22.68
CA LEU A 24 -28.49 -7.68 22.45
C LEU A 24 -27.03 -8.08 22.23
N LEU A 25 -26.51 -9.04 22.99
CA LEU A 25 -25.16 -9.58 22.79
C LEU A 25 -25.01 -10.22 21.40
N LEU A 26 -26.00 -10.98 20.97
CA LEU A 26 -25.98 -11.66 19.69
C LEU A 26 -26.05 -10.66 18.53
N LEU A 27 -26.88 -9.62 18.65
CA LEU A 27 -26.91 -8.50 17.71
C LEU A 27 -25.58 -7.75 17.67
N ALA A 28 -25.00 -7.44 18.82
CA ALA A 28 -23.71 -6.76 18.90
C ALA A 28 -22.60 -7.60 18.23
N LEU A 29 -22.61 -8.92 18.42
CA LEU A 29 -21.68 -9.84 17.77
C LEU A 29 -21.85 -9.84 16.25
N LEU A 30 -23.09 -9.85 15.75
CA LEU A 30 -23.37 -9.80 14.31
C LEU A 30 -22.88 -8.49 13.68
N VAL A 31 -23.14 -7.35 14.34
CA VAL A 31 -22.64 -6.04 13.89
C VAL A 31 -21.12 -6.02 13.87
N TRP A 32 -20.48 -6.56 14.92
CA TRP A 32 -19.03 -6.66 15.01
C TRP A 32 -18.45 -7.48 13.86
N ILE A 33 -19.02 -8.65 13.56
CA ILE A 33 -18.56 -9.52 12.48
C ILE A 33 -18.76 -8.86 11.12
N ALA A 34 -19.91 -8.21 10.90
CA ALA A 34 -20.17 -7.47 9.67
C ALA A 34 -19.14 -6.35 9.46
N PHE A 35 -18.83 -5.61 10.53
CA PHE A 35 -17.82 -4.56 10.52
C PHE A 35 -16.38 -5.07 10.29
N GLN A 36 -16.02 -6.21 10.90
CA GLN A 36 -14.73 -6.86 10.64
C GLN A 36 -14.61 -7.33 9.18
N THR A 37 -15.72 -7.79 8.60
CA THR A 37 -15.75 -8.28 7.21
C THR A 37 -15.55 -7.15 6.20
N THR A 38 -16.14 -5.97 6.42
CA THR A 38 -15.95 -4.81 5.54
C THR A 38 -14.54 -4.24 5.63
N GLN A 39 -13.93 -4.22 6.82
CA GLN A 39 -12.53 -3.84 6.99
C GLN A 39 -11.60 -4.79 6.21
N LEU A 40 -11.79 -6.11 6.35
CA LEU A 40 -10.96 -7.10 5.66
C LEU A 40 -11.08 -7.01 4.13
N LEU A 41 -12.27 -6.70 3.61
CA LEU A 41 -12.48 -6.51 2.18
C LEU A 41 -11.77 -5.24 1.67
N SER A 42 -11.72 -4.20 2.50
CA SER A 42 -11.01 -2.95 2.19
C SER A 42 -9.49 -3.14 2.18
N GLU A 43 -8.95 -3.91 3.14
CA GLU A 43 -7.53 -4.26 3.20
C GLU A 43 -7.07 -5.04 1.97
N ARG A 44 -7.87 -6.00 1.50
CA ARG A 44 -7.59 -6.73 0.26
C ARG A 44 -7.57 -5.82 -0.96
N GLY A 45 -8.48 -4.84 -1.02
CA GLY A 45 -8.48 -3.83 -2.08
C GLY A 45 -7.20 -2.99 -2.08
N ASN A 46 -6.71 -2.60 -0.90
CA ASN A 46 -5.50 -1.80 -0.76
C ASN A 46 -4.24 -2.58 -1.18
N LEU A 47 -4.10 -3.84 -0.76
CA LEU A 47 -2.98 -4.70 -1.17
C LEU A 47 -2.94 -4.90 -2.70
N LYS A 48 -4.11 -5.12 -3.32
CA LYS A 48 -4.22 -5.27 -4.77
C LYS A 48 -3.89 -3.97 -5.52
N ALA A 49 -4.25 -2.82 -4.95
CA ALA A 49 -3.87 -1.52 -5.50
C ALA A 49 -2.35 -1.26 -5.40
N MET A 50 -1.71 -1.68 -4.30
CA MET A 50 -0.25 -1.61 -4.17
C MET A 50 0.47 -2.53 -5.16
N GLU A 51 -0.06 -3.73 -5.43
CA GLU A 51 0.44 -4.62 -6.48
C GLU A 51 0.35 -3.99 -7.87
N ALA A 52 -0.81 -3.41 -8.23
CA ALA A 52 -0.97 -2.70 -9.49
C ALA A 52 -0.03 -1.49 -9.62
N ASN A 53 0.27 -0.79 -8.52
CA ASN A 53 1.21 0.32 -8.51
C ASN A 53 2.68 -0.13 -8.66
N GLN A 54 3.04 -1.35 -8.23
CA GLN A 54 4.39 -1.86 -8.43
C GLN A 54 4.72 -2.02 -9.92
N GLU A 55 3.78 -2.49 -10.72
CA GLU A 55 3.99 -2.63 -12.17
C GLU A 55 4.19 -1.28 -12.85
N ALA A 56 3.39 -0.26 -12.49
CA ALA A 56 3.56 1.10 -12.98
C ALA A 56 4.93 1.70 -12.56
N GLN A 57 5.36 1.47 -11.31
CA GLN A 57 6.64 1.96 -10.81
C GLN A 57 7.83 1.28 -11.49
N VAL A 58 7.73 -0.02 -11.77
CA VAL A 58 8.76 -0.76 -12.52
C VAL A 58 8.85 -0.26 -13.95
N GLN A 59 7.72 -0.09 -14.65
CA GLN A 59 7.72 0.46 -16.01
C GLN A 59 8.32 1.87 -16.07
N GLN A 60 8.00 2.73 -15.09
CA GLN A 60 8.56 4.08 -15.03
C GLN A 60 10.08 4.05 -14.79
N SER A 61 10.54 3.14 -13.94
CA SER A 61 11.98 2.94 -13.67
C SER A 61 12.73 2.40 -14.89
N GLN A 62 12.12 1.49 -15.67
CA GLN A 62 12.66 0.99 -16.93
C GLN A 62 12.78 2.12 -17.98
N LYS A 63 11.77 2.97 -18.11
CA LYS A 63 11.81 4.14 -19.00
C LYS A 63 12.92 5.12 -18.61
N LEU A 64 13.04 5.41 -17.31
CA LEU A 64 14.11 6.28 -16.81
C LEU A 64 15.49 5.68 -17.10
N ARG A 65 15.67 4.38 -16.88
CA ARG A 65 16.91 3.68 -17.20
C ARG A 65 17.23 3.77 -18.69
N ALA A 66 16.26 3.51 -19.57
CA ALA A 66 16.45 3.60 -21.01
C ALA A 66 16.86 5.03 -21.45
N ALA A 67 16.27 6.06 -20.84
CA ALA A 67 16.65 7.45 -21.11
C ALA A 67 18.07 7.77 -20.64
N LEU A 68 18.47 7.27 -19.46
CA LEU A 68 19.83 7.43 -18.95
C LEU A 68 20.86 6.68 -19.81
N ASP A 69 20.55 5.46 -20.25
CA ASP A 69 21.41 4.66 -21.13
C ASP A 69 21.59 5.36 -22.50
N ALA A 70 20.52 5.97 -23.04
CA ALA A 70 20.60 6.75 -24.28
C ALA A 70 21.49 7.99 -24.11
N LEU A 71 21.30 8.76 -23.03
CA LEU A 71 22.13 9.94 -22.74
C LEU A 71 23.61 9.56 -22.55
N ALA A 72 23.86 8.45 -21.85
CA ALA A 72 25.19 7.91 -21.66
C ALA A 72 25.84 7.54 -23.00
N ALA A 73 25.13 6.85 -23.88
CA ALA A 73 25.62 6.48 -25.19
C ALA A 73 25.92 7.68 -26.08
N ASP A 74 25.03 8.69 -26.09
CA ASP A 74 25.25 9.94 -26.82
C ASP A 74 26.47 10.69 -26.29
N THR A 75 26.66 10.71 -24.97
CA THR A 75 27.84 11.32 -24.33
C THR A 75 29.12 10.57 -24.71
N ALA A 76 29.09 9.24 -24.73
CA ALA A 76 30.23 8.43 -25.14
C ALA A 76 30.58 8.62 -26.62
N LYS A 77 29.57 8.70 -27.49
CA LYS A 77 29.76 9.06 -28.90
C LYS A 77 30.37 10.45 -29.07
N LEU A 78 29.92 11.43 -28.27
CA LEU A 78 30.48 12.78 -28.30
C LEU A 78 31.95 12.78 -27.81
N ALA A 79 32.28 11.96 -26.82
CA ALA A 79 33.64 11.76 -26.34
C ALA A 79 34.55 11.14 -27.42
N GLU A 80 34.05 10.14 -28.15
CA GLU A 80 34.75 9.52 -29.30
C GLU A 80 34.98 10.51 -30.44
N GLN A 81 34.00 11.38 -30.70
CA GLN A 81 34.11 12.47 -31.69
C GLN A 81 35.10 13.57 -31.28
N GLY A 82 35.72 13.46 -30.10
CA GLY A 82 36.77 14.37 -29.66
C GLY A 82 36.30 15.50 -28.74
N ASN A 83 35.05 15.50 -28.28
CA ASN A 83 34.57 16.52 -27.35
C ASN A 83 35.27 16.39 -25.97
N PRO A 84 36.00 17.42 -25.52
CA PRO A 84 36.78 17.36 -24.28
C PRO A 84 35.91 17.26 -23.02
N ASN A 85 34.74 17.92 -23.00
CA ASN A 85 33.82 17.87 -21.87
C ASN A 85 33.21 16.47 -21.74
N ALA A 86 32.80 15.87 -22.86
CA ALA A 86 32.24 14.51 -22.87
C ALA A 86 33.27 13.44 -22.43
N LYS A 87 34.54 13.60 -22.80
CA LYS A 87 35.63 12.73 -22.31
C LYS A 87 35.79 12.81 -20.80
N LEU A 88 35.74 14.02 -20.22
CA LEU A 88 35.77 14.19 -18.76
C LEU A 88 34.60 13.49 -18.08
N LEU A 89 33.38 13.61 -18.64
CA LEU A 89 32.19 12.93 -18.14
C LEU A 89 32.34 11.40 -18.18
N VAL A 90 32.79 10.82 -19.30
CA VAL A 90 33.02 9.37 -19.43
C VAL A 90 34.10 8.88 -18.46
N GLU A 91 35.17 9.65 -18.27
CA GLU A 91 36.25 9.30 -17.35
C GLU A 91 35.80 9.34 -15.88
N GLU A 92 35.00 10.33 -15.49
CA GLU A 92 34.40 10.38 -14.14
C GLU A 92 33.40 9.23 -13.91
N LEU A 93 32.63 8.85 -14.93
CA LEU A 93 31.73 7.70 -14.87
C LEU A 93 32.51 6.40 -14.73
N ARG A 94 33.63 6.26 -15.47
CA ARG A 94 34.57 5.13 -15.36
C ARG A 94 35.18 5.03 -13.95
N LYS A 95 35.60 6.15 -13.35
CA LYS A 95 36.12 6.20 -11.97
C LYS A 95 35.08 5.75 -10.94
N ARG A 96 33.80 6.00 -11.19
CA ARG A 96 32.68 5.55 -10.35
C ARG A 96 32.24 4.12 -10.63
N GLY A 97 32.97 3.38 -11.47
CA GLY A 97 32.67 1.98 -11.82
C GLY A 97 31.61 1.80 -12.91
N VAL A 98 31.17 2.89 -13.56
CA VAL A 98 30.19 2.85 -14.64
C VAL A 98 30.92 2.99 -15.98
N THR A 99 31.22 1.86 -16.61
CA THR A 99 31.77 1.84 -17.98
C THR A 99 30.65 2.04 -19.00
N ILE A 100 30.69 3.17 -19.71
CA ILE A 100 29.74 3.49 -20.78
C ILE A 100 30.40 3.17 -22.11
N ASN A 101 29.75 2.31 -22.89
CA ASN A 101 30.19 1.96 -24.24
C ASN A 101 29.31 2.68 -25.25
N SER A 102 29.93 3.40 -26.19
CA SER A 102 29.26 4.13 -27.27
C SER A 102 28.47 3.23 -28.22
N ASN A 103 28.83 1.94 -28.26
CA ASN A 103 28.16 0.91 -29.05
C ASN A 103 27.09 0.11 -28.27
N ALA A 104 26.81 0.46 -27.01
CA ALA A 104 25.78 -0.24 -26.21
C ALA A 104 24.34 0.22 -26.51
N ALA A 105 24.15 1.31 -27.26
CA ALA A 105 22.82 1.78 -27.62
C ALA A 105 22.28 1.11 -28.88
N LYS A 106 21.84 -0.13 -28.74
CA LYS A 106 20.62 -0.58 -29.44
C LYS A 106 19.86 -1.56 -28.55
N PRO A 107 18.90 -1.09 -27.74
CA PRO A 107 17.91 -2.02 -27.22
C PRO A 107 17.14 -2.59 -28.41
N ALA A 108 17.21 -3.91 -28.57
CA ALA A 108 16.40 -4.65 -29.54
C ALA A 108 14.92 -4.60 -29.10
N GLY A 109 14.25 -3.49 -29.40
CA GLY A 109 12.80 -3.42 -29.44
C GLY A 109 12.32 -3.95 -30.79
N LYS A 110 11.70 -5.13 -30.77
CA LYS A 110 10.68 -5.49 -31.76
C LYS A 110 9.35 -4.90 -31.33
#